data_AF-A0A225DZ82-F1
#
_entry.id   AF-A0A225DZ82-F1
#
_cell.length_a   1.000
_cell.length_b   1.000
_cell.length_c   1.000
_cell.angle_alpha   90.00
_cell.angle_beta   90.00
_cell.angle_gamma   90.00
#
_symmetry.space_group_name_H-M   'P 1'
#
loop_
_entity.id
_entity.type
_entity.pdbx_description
1 polymer ?
#
loop_
_entity_poly.entity_id
_entity_poly.type
_entity_poly.pdbx_seq_one_letter_code
_entity_poly.pdbx_strand_id
1 'polypeptide(L)' 'MEQKWGGSLLTSLEVILANARRMTWEGQSPTVGHGDREYPAGVRVTKAEMKPVGARLERSKTLPKYDITIRPRQPIGG' A
#
# COMPACT_ATOMS: atom_id res chain seq x y z
N MET A 1 -1.10 -7.95 16.92
CA MET A 1 -0.85 -6.76 16.07
C MET A 1 0.18 -5.82 16.69
N GLU A 2 0.25 -5.75 18.02
CA GLU A 2 1.09 -4.80 18.77
C GLU A 2 2.60 -5.11 18.78
N GLN A 3 3.01 -6.38 18.64
CA GLN A 3 4.43 -6.75 18.72
C GLN A 3 5.28 -6.17 17.58
N LYS A 4 4.68 -5.76 16.45
CA LYS A 4 5.43 -5.27 15.28
C LYS A 4 6.00 -3.85 15.47
N TRP A 5 5.50 -3.08 16.44
CA TRP A 5 6.02 -1.75 16.76
C TRP A 5 7.05 -1.77 17.90
N GLY A 6 7.36 -2.97 18.43
CA GLY A 6 8.35 -3.14 19.51
C GLY A 6 8.05 -2.33 20.78
N GLY A 7 6.78 -1.94 21.02
CA GLY A 7 6.42 -1.05 22.13
C GLY A 7 6.91 0.39 22.00
N SER A 8 7.41 0.80 20.83
CA SER A 8 7.91 2.16 20.59
C SER A 8 6.74 3.16 20.49
N LEU A 9 6.87 4.30 21.17
CA LEU A 9 5.90 5.38 21.09
C LEU A 9 6.09 6.15 19.78
N LEU A 10 5.04 6.18 18.94
CA LEU A 10 5.06 6.85 17.62
C LEU A 10 4.87 8.37 17.76
N THR A 11 5.84 9.05 18.37
CA THR A 11 5.74 10.47 18.73
C THR A 11 6.05 11.44 17.61
N SER A 12 6.82 11.01 16.60
CA SER A 12 7.24 11.88 15.50
C SER A 12 7.36 11.09 14.20
N LEU A 13 7.33 11.82 13.08
CA LEU A 13 7.55 11.24 11.75
C LEU A 13 8.90 10.50 11.68
N GLU A 14 9.95 11.07 12.26
CA GLU A 14 11.27 10.44 12.32
C GLU A 14 11.21 9.08 13.03
N VAL A 15 10.56 9.02 14.20
CA VAL A 15 10.41 7.78 14.99
C VAL A 15 9.58 6.75 14.22
N ILE A 16 8.51 7.19 13.54
CA ILE A 16 7.67 6.31 12.72
C ILE A 16 8.49 5.71 11.56
N LEU A 17 9.24 6.54 10.82
CA LEU A 17 10.05 6.09 9.69
C LEU A 17 11.17 5.16 10.15
N ALA A 18 11.82 5.45 11.28
CA ALA A 18 12.86 4.60 11.85
C ALA A 18 12.30 3.22 12.26
N ASN A 19 11.12 3.17 12.88
CA ASN A 19 10.45 1.91 13.22
C ASN A 19 10.06 1.12 11.97
N ALA A 20 9.42 1.78 10.98
CA ALA A 20 8.99 1.14 9.75
C ALA A 20 10.17 0.49 8.99
N ARG A 21 11.34 1.14 8.95
CA ARG A 21 12.56 0.61 8.30
C ARG A 21 13.15 -0.62 8.97
N ARG A 22 12.91 -0.80 10.27
CA ARG A 22 13.40 -1.96 11.04
C ARG A 22 12.48 -3.17 10.95
N MET A 23 11.28 -3.00 10.40
CA MET A 23 10.36 -4.12 10.22
C MET A 23 10.90 -5.09 9.17
N THR A 24 10.50 -6.35 9.32
CA THR A 24 10.84 -7.41 8.37
C THR A 24 9.55 -8.12 7.97
N TRP A 25 9.37 -8.35 6.68
CA TRP A 25 8.30 -9.17 6.13
C TRP A 25 8.91 -10.27 5.28
N GLU A 26 8.61 -11.54 5.59
CA GLU A 26 9.20 -12.70 4.90
C GLU A 26 10.74 -12.62 4.76
N GLY A 27 11.42 -12.18 5.82
CA GLY A 27 12.88 -12.02 5.83
C GLY A 27 13.42 -10.79 5.08
N GLN A 28 12.55 -9.99 4.46
CA GLN A 28 12.94 -8.81 3.68
C GLN A 28 12.60 -7.50 4.41
N SER A 29 13.54 -6.55 4.35
CA SER A 29 13.32 -5.19 4.86
C SER A 29 12.50 -4.36 3.87
N PRO A 30 11.57 -3.51 4.35
CA PRO A 30 10.74 -2.69 3.49
C PRO A 30 11.53 -1.50 2.94
N THR A 31 11.10 -1.02 1.77
CA THR A 31 11.49 0.31 1.27
C THR A 31 10.56 1.35 1.89
N VAL A 32 11.12 2.33 2.61
CA VAL A 32 10.34 3.33 3.36
C VAL A 32 10.76 4.74 2.97
N GLY A 33 9.82 5.51 2.44
CA GLY A 33 9.97 6.93 2.14
C GLY A 33 8.84 7.76 2.73
N HIS A 34 9.09 9.05 2.88
CA HIS A 34 8.07 10.05 3.16
C HIS A 34 7.70 10.75 1.85
N GLY A 35 6.40 10.89 1.58
CA GLY A 35 5.93 11.73 0.48
C GLY A 35 5.67 13.13 1.02
N ASP A 36 6.50 14.10 0.62
CA ASP A 36 6.32 15.52 0.99
C ASP A 36 5.11 16.20 0.32
N ARG A 37 4.34 15.44 -0.48
CA ARG A 37 3.14 15.93 -1.14
C ARG A 37 1.92 15.71 -0.27
N GLU A 38 1.10 16.74 -0.20
CA GLU A 38 -0.23 16.63 0.40
C GLU A 38 -1.05 15.59 -0.36
N TYR A 39 -1.66 14.66 0.40
CA TYR A 39 -2.62 13.71 -0.14
C TYR A 39 -4.01 14.36 -0.02
N PRO A 40 -4.62 14.83 -1.12
CA PRO A 40 -5.87 15.55 -1.04
C PRO A 40 -6.98 14.61 -0.53
N ALA A 41 -7.56 14.99 0.60
CA ALA A 41 -8.69 14.27 1.19
C ALA A 41 -10.01 14.65 0.49
N GLY A 42 -10.97 13.72 0.47
CA GLY A 42 -12.31 13.97 -0.11
C GLY A 42 -12.38 13.90 -1.64
N VAL A 43 -11.29 13.57 -2.33
CA VAL A 43 -11.29 13.38 -3.78
C VAL A 43 -12.07 12.11 -4.14
N ARG A 44 -13.10 12.27 -4.98
CA ARG A 44 -13.91 11.16 -5.50
C ARG A 44 -13.59 10.95 -6.96
N VAL A 45 -13.09 9.77 -7.30
CA VAL A 45 -12.88 9.36 -8.70
C VAL A 45 -14.23 9.13 -9.35
N THR A 46 -14.46 9.67 -10.54
CA THR A 46 -15.71 9.46 -11.28
C THR A 46 -15.83 8.01 -11.76
N LYS A 47 -17.05 7.58 -12.09
CA LYS A 47 -17.26 6.24 -12.68
C LYS A 47 -16.51 6.08 -14.01
N ALA A 48 -16.40 7.15 -14.79
CA ALA A 48 -15.70 7.15 -16.07
C ALA A 48 -14.21 6.90 -15.89
N GLU A 49 -13.57 7.58 -14.94
CA GLU A 49 -12.15 7.42 -14.61
C GLU A 49 -11.85 6.06 -13.96
N MET A 50 -12.77 5.54 -13.15
CA MET A 50 -12.60 4.23 -12.50
C MET A 50 -12.80 3.06 -13.46
N LYS A 51 -13.56 3.24 -14.55
CA LYS A 51 -13.84 2.18 -15.54
C LYS A 51 -12.58 1.50 -16.11
N PRO A 52 -11.56 2.23 -16.64
CA PRO A 52 -10.35 1.58 -17.14
C PRO A 52 -9.53 0.90 -16.03
N VAL A 53 -9.57 1.42 -14.80
CA VAL A 53 -8.92 0.78 -13.65
C VAL A 53 -9.61 -0.53 -13.34
N GLY A 54 -10.93 -0.51 -13.20
CA GLY A 54 -11.75 -1.69 -12.90
C GLY A 54 -11.64 -2.79 -13.94
N ALA A 55 -11.53 -2.45 -15.23
CA ALA A 55 -11.34 -3.42 -16.31
C ALA A 55 -10.02 -4.23 -16.20
N ARG A 56 -9.01 -3.69 -15.50
CA ARG A 56 -7.73 -4.36 -15.25
C ARG A 56 -7.75 -5.26 -14.00
N LEU A 57 -8.71 -5.05 -13.10
CA LEU A 57 -8.75 -5.77 -11.83
C LEU A 57 -9.30 -7.18 -12.02
N GLU A 58 -8.49 -8.20 -11.73
CA GLU A 58 -8.92 -9.59 -11.78
C GLU A 58 -9.64 -9.93 -10.47
N ARG A 59 -10.97 -10.04 -10.49
CA ARG A 59 -11.76 -10.38 -9.30
C ARG A 59 -11.88 -11.89 -9.13
N SER A 60 -11.76 -12.34 -7.89
CA SER A 60 -12.02 -13.74 -7.54
C SER A 60 -13.45 -14.16 -7.88
N LYS A 61 -13.64 -15.40 -8.35
CA LYS A 61 -14.98 -15.95 -8.64
C LYS A 61 -15.79 -16.20 -7.37
N THR A 62 -15.11 -16.57 -6.28
CA THR A 62 -15.75 -16.93 -5.00
C THR A 62 -15.92 -15.73 -4.08
N LEU A 63 -15.01 -14.74 -4.14
CA LEU A 63 -15.04 -13.54 -3.29
C LEU A 63 -14.79 -12.24 -4.11
N PRO A 64 -15.62 -11.95 -5.12
CA PRO A 64 -15.34 -10.85 -6.06
C PRO A 64 -15.29 -9.47 -5.41
N LYS A 65 -15.89 -9.27 -4.23
CA LYS A 65 -15.88 -7.99 -3.51
C LYS A 65 -14.60 -7.76 -2.70
N TYR A 66 -14.00 -8.83 -2.18
CA TYR A 66 -12.94 -8.76 -1.17
C TYR A 66 -11.58 -9.25 -1.69
N ASP A 67 -11.58 -10.02 -2.78
CA ASP A 67 -10.38 -10.61 -3.35
C ASP A 67 -10.19 -10.15 -4.81
N ILE A 68 -9.08 -9.44 -5.02
CA ILE A 68 -8.70 -8.82 -6.29
C ILE A 68 -7.21 -9.06 -6.51
N THR A 69 -6.87 -9.62 -7.67
CA THR A 69 -5.49 -9.73 -8.16
C THR A 69 -5.16 -8.57 -9.09
N ILE A 70 -4.01 -7.93 -8.88
CA ILE A 70 -3.49 -6.85 -9.73
C ILE A 70 -2.18 -7.33 -10.34
N ARG A 71 -2.14 -7.49 -11.66
CA ARG A 71 -0.91 -7.84 -12.38
C ARG A 71 -0.13 -6.61 -12.83
N PRO A 72 1.21 -6.66 -12.80
CA PRO A 72 2.04 -5.59 -13.35
C PRO A 72 1.83 -5.51 -14.87
N ARG A 73 1.88 -4.29 -15.43
CA ARG A 73 1.80 -4.08 -16.88
C ARG A 73 3.11 -4.42 -17.60
N GLN A 74 4.22 -4.34 -16.87
CA GLN A 74 5.55 -4.67 -17.35
C GLN A 74 6.30 -5.38 -16.22
N PRO A 75 7.07 -6.44 -16.51
CA PRO A 75 7.92 -7.06 -15.51
C PRO A 75 8.93 -6.05 -14.97
N ILE A 76 9.31 -6.17 -13.70
CA ILE A 76 10.41 -5.39 -13.15
C ILE A 76 11.69 -5.87 -13.85
N GLY A 77 12.35 -4.99 -14.63
CA GLY A 77 13.62 -5.25 -15.30
C GLY A 77 13.59 -5.52 -16.81
N GLY A 78 12.47 -5.27 -17.50
CA GLY A 78 12.37 -5.30 -18.97
C GLY A 78 12.41 -3.92 -19.61
#